data_AF-A0A783AY40-F1
#
_entry.id   AF-A0A783AY40-F1
#
_cell.length_a   1.000
_cell.length_b   1.000
_cell.length_c   1.000
_cell.angle_alpha   90.00
_cell.angle_beta   90.00
_cell.angle_gamma   90.00
#
_symmetry.space_group_name_H-M   'P 1'
#
loop_
_entity.id
_entity.type
_entity.pdbx_description
1 polymer ?
#
loop_
_entity_poly.entity_id
_entity_poly.type
_entity_poly.pdbx_seq_one_letter_code
_entity_poly.pdbx_strand_id
1 'polypeptide(L)' 'MAEINSTAQVTSALTGVSDVLTPVFTLWYLQKNITSDIAPYVTRVTWSDNIKNESDTIEVELDDT' A
#
# COMPACT_ATOMS: atom_id res chain seq x y z
N MET A 1 36.29 -8.06 15.46
CA MET A 1 35.08 -7.75 16.25
C MET A 1 34.62 -6.38 15.78
N ALA A 2 33.44 -6.28 15.15
CA ALA A 2 32.92 -5.00 14.66
C ALA A 2 31.92 -4.46 15.68
N GLU A 3 32.16 -3.23 16.12
CA GLU A 3 31.39 -2.50 17.13
C GLU A 3 30.10 -1.95 16.51
N ILE A 4 28.99 -2.10 17.22
CA ILE A 4 27.67 -1.57 16.86
C ILE A 4 27.47 -0.20 17.52
N ASN A 5 27.60 0.88 16.76
CA ASN A 5 27.24 2.21 17.26
C ASN A 5 25.72 2.38 17.27
N SER A 6 25.13 2.19 18.44
CA SER A 6 23.77 2.57 18.78
C SER A 6 23.80 3.94 19.44
N THR A 7 23.21 4.96 18.80
CA THR A 7 22.54 6.10 19.47
C THR A 7 21.87 6.99 18.43
N ALA A 8 20.53 7.03 18.43
CA ALA A 8 19.73 8.26 18.48
C ALA A 8 18.28 7.93 18.14
N GLN A 9 17.58 7.51 19.19
CA GLN A 9 16.15 7.59 19.39
C GLN A 9 15.54 8.89 18.79
N VAL A 10 14.68 8.75 17.78
CA VAL A 10 13.56 9.69 17.57
C VAL A 10 12.31 8.98 18.07
N THR A 11 12.14 8.98 19.39
CA THR A 11 10.85 8.74 20.04
C THR A 11 9.95 9.92 19.74
N SER A 12 8.91 9.69 18.95
CA SER A 12 7.71 10.52 18.96
C SER A 12 6.48 9.64 18.78
N ALA A 13 5.72 9.56 19.87
CA ALA A 13 4.34 9.08 20.01
C ALA A 13 4.09 7.56 20.13
N LEU A 14 3.98 7.15 21.38
CA LEU A 14 3.21 6.00 21.86
C LEU A 14 1.73 6.14 21.43
N THR A 15 1.32 5.34 20.45
CA THR A 15 -0.05 4.81 20.36
C THR A 15 0.12 3.34 19.99
N GLY A 16 -0.24 2.42 20.90
CA GLY A 16 -0.04 0.97 20.75
C GLY A 16 -0.94 0.30 19.71
N VAL A 17 -1.09 0.91 18.55
CA VAL A 17 -1.50 0.25 17.31
C VAL A 17 -0.21 0.04 16.54
N SER A 18 0.19 -1.22 16.34
CA SER A 18 1.07 -1.52 15.23
C SER A 18 0.35 -0.96 14.02
N ASP A 19 0.90 0.06 13.35
CA ASP A 19 0.51 0.35 11.98
C ASP A 19 0.72 -0.97 11.25
N VAL A 20 -0.36 -1.72 11.09
CA VAL A 20 -0.39 -2.83 10.14
C VAL A 20 0.12 -2.17 8.88
N LEU A 21 1.16 -2.74 8.26
CA LEU A 21 1.53 -2.38 6.91
C LEU A 21 0.32 -2.73 6.05
N THR A 22 -0.66 -1.82 6.02
CA THR A 22 -1.80 -1.87 5.16
C THR A 22 -1.19 -1.94 3.77
N PRO A 23 -1.58 -2.91 2.94
CA PRO A 23 -1.00 -3.02 1.61
C PRO A 23 -1.12 -1.66 0.92
N VAL A 24 0.03 -1.00 0.75
CA VAL A 24 0.08 0.35 0.19
C VAL A 24 0.05 0.19 -1.32
N PHE A 25 -1.06 0.54 -1.93
CA PHE A 25 -1.16 0.67 -3.38
C PHE A 25 -1.13 2.15 -3.77
N THR A 26 -0.79 2.41 -5.02
CA THR A 26 -0.98 3.72 -5.65
C THR A 26 -1.75 3.50 -6.92
N LEU A 27 -2.92 4.12 -7.06
CA LEU A 27 -3.73 4.01 -8.26
C LEU A 27 -3.77 5.34 -9.01
N TRP A 28 -3.36 5.28 -10.27
CA TRP A 28 -3.46 6.37 -11.22
C TRP A 28 -4.50 6.03 -12.26
N TYR A 29 -5.47 6.91 -12.44
CA TYR A 29 -6.51 6.77 -13.45
C TYR A 29 -6.60 8.07 -14.24
N LEU A 30 -6.52 7.97 -15.57
CA LEU A 30 -6.56 9.12 -16.48
C LEU A 30 -5.59 10.25 -16.06
N GLN A 31 -4.34 9.90 -15.72
CA GLN A 31 -3.30 10.84 -15.28
C GLN A 31 -3.59 11.53 -13.93
N LYS A 32 -4.64 11.12 -13.21
CA LYS A 32 -4.93 11.58 -11.85
C LYS A 32 -4.53 10.50 -10.85
N ASN A 33 -3.77 10.87 -9.82
CA ASN A 33 -3.61 10.03 -8.65
C ASN A 33 -4.92 10.04 -7.84
N ILE A 34 -5.61 8.91 -7.79
CA ILE A 34 -6.89 8.75 -7.08
C ILE A 34 -6.75 7.93 -5.79
N THR A 35 -5.52 7.61 -5.39
CA THR A 35 -5.24 6.70 -4.25
C THR A 35 -6.00 7.13 -3.00
N SER A 36 -5.88 8.39 -2.60
CA SER A 36 -6.56 8.91 -1.40
C SER A 36 -8.08 8.98 -1.57
N ASP A 37 -8.56 9.15 -2.79
CA ASP A 37 -10.00 9.25 -3.07
C ASP A 37 -10.69 7.89 -2.86
N ILE A 38 -9.99 6.78 -3.17
CA ILE A 38 -10.58 5.43 -3.13
C ILE A 38 -10.11 4.58 -1.95
N ALA A 39 -8.97 4.90 -1.33
CA ALA A 39 -8.37 4.09 -0.26
C ALA A 39 -9.32 3.68 0.86
N PRO A 40 -10.25 4.54 1.35
CA PRO A 40 -11.21 4.14 2.39
C PRO A 40 -12.20 3.05 1.94
N TYR A 41 -12.45 2.95 0.63
CA TYR A 41 -13.47 2.10 0.04
C TYR A 41 -12.89 0.80 -0.52
N VAL A 42 -11.57 0.72 -0.75
CA VAL A 42 -10.93 -0.47 -1.33
C VAL A 42 -10.91 -1.62 -0.34
N THR A 43 -11.53 -2.73 -0.73
CA THR A 43 -11.56 -3.96 0.07
C THR A 43 -10.59 -5.01 -0.45
N ARG A 44 -10.30 -5.02 -1.76
CA ARG A 44 -9.37 -5.95 -2.39
C ARG A 44 -8.75 -5.35 -3.65
N VAL A 45 -7.46 -5.63 -3.84
CA VAL A 45 -6.72 -5.38 -5.09
C VAL A 45 -6.13 -6.70 -5.55
N THR A 46 -6.47 -7.11 -6.77
CA THR A 46 -5.96 -8.33 -7.40
C THR A 46 -5.23 -7.94 -8.68
N TRP A 47 -4.05 -8.52 -8.89
CA TRP A 47 -3.30 -8.38 -10.14
C TRP A 47 -3.03 -9.75 -10.77
N SER A 48 -2.97 -9.81 -12.09
CA SER A 48 -2.55 -11.01 -12.83
C SER A 48 -1.56 -10.60 -13.89
N ASP A 49 -0.35 -11.13 -13.77
CA ASP A 49 0.71 -11.05 -14.78
C ASP A 49 0.56 -12.25 -15.73
N ASN A 50 0.23 -11.99 -16.99
CA ASN A 50 -0.06 -13.04 -17.95
C ASN A 50 1.18 -13.32 -18.83
N ILE A 51 1.68 -14.56 -18.78
CA ILE A 51 2.99 -14.92 -19.34
C ILE A 51 2.97 -15.08 -20.89
N LYS A 52 1.81 -14.96 -21.57
CA LYS A 52 1.68 -15.25 -23.02
C LYS A 52 0.71 -14.35 -23.76
N ASN A 53 1.22 -13.32 -24.43
CA ASN A 53 0.50 -12.48 -25.42
C ASN A 53 -0.91 -12.01 -25.01
N GLU A 54 -1.19 -12.00 -23.72
CA GLU A 54 -2.42 -11.58 -23.09
C GLU A 54 -2.10 -10.32 -22.30
N SER A 55 -3.08 -9.43 -22.17
CA SER A 55 -2.89 -8.25 -21.34
C SER A 55 -2.91 -8.64 -19.87
N ASP A 56 -2.04 -8.03 -19.08
CA ASP A 56 -2.13 -8.10 -17.63
C ASP A 56 -3.46 -7.53 -17.14
N THR A 57 -3.92 -7.99 -16.00
CA THR A 57 -5.21 -7.57 -15.43
C THR A 57 -5.01 -7.02 -14.04
N ILE A 58 -5.67 -5.91 -13.74
CA ILE A 58 -5.80 -5.36 -12.39
C ILE A 58 -7.29 -5.19 -12.07
N GLU A 59 -7.70 -5.74 -10.94
CA GLU A 59 -9.06 -5.64 -10.42
C GLU A 59 -9.02 -4.95 -9.06
N VAL A 60 -9.87 -3.95 -8.88
CA VAL A 60 -10.01 -3.19 -7.63
C VAL A 60 -11.45 -3.26 -7.20
N GLU A 61 -11.69 -3.87 -6.04
CA GLU A 61 -13.02 -3.96 -5.42
C GLU A 61 -13.20 -2.86 -4.39
N LEU A 62 -14.37 -2.24 -4.43
CA LEU A 62 -14.75 -1.08 -3.63
C LEU A 62 -16.08 -1.35 -2.92
N ASP A 63 -16.23 -0.86 -1.70
CA ASP A 63 -17.50 -0.85 -0.95
C ASP A 63 -17.90 0.60 -0.64
N ASP A 64 -19.16 0.94 -0.92
CA ASP A 64 -19.76 2.28 -0.74
C ASP A 64 -20.72 2.21 0.46
N THR A 65 -20.16 2.07 1.66
CA THR A 65 -20.93 2.00 2.91
C THR A 65 -21.34 3.37 3.42
#